data_AF-A0A2W4QY03-F1
#
_entry.id   AF-A0A2W4QY03-F1
#
_cell.length_a   1.000
_cell.length_b   1.000
_cell.length_c   1.000
_cell.angle_alpha   90.00
_cell.angle_beta   90.00
_cell.angle_gamma   90.00
#
_symmetry.space_group_name_H-M   'P 1'
#
loop_
_entity.id
_entity.type
_entity.pdbx_description
1 polymer ?
#
loop_
_entity_poly.entity_id
_entity_poly.type
_entity_poly.pdbx_seq_one_letter_code
_entity_poly.pdbx_strand_id
1 'polypeptide(L)'
;MIVTDAAKITPIVQKVQAHWKSCPADGIDWLELLETVLVYKLPTFTREEIQKMFGLNDVDLKTTRFYQDVFGEGWVEGRVEGEAVMLLRLLDRKFHPLPESARQRIAAAETLLVWGERVLDASSLDEVWGH
;
A
#
# COMPACT_ATOMS: atom_id res chain seq x y z
N MET A 1 2.71 -2.57 12.30
CA MET A 1 2.69 -1.57 13.39
C MET A 1 4.02 -0.83 13.38
N ILE A 2 4.19 0.19 12.54
CA ILE A 2 5.33 1.09 12.69
C ILE A 2 4.91 2.10 13.75
N VAL A 3 5.36 1.85 14.98
CA VAL A 3 5.30 2.83 16.06
C VAL A 3 6.24 3.96 15.65
N THR A 4 5.71 5.00 15.03
CA THR A 4 6.42 6.28 14.95
C THR A 4 6.34 6.90 16.33
N ASP A 5 7.41 6.70 17.09
CA ASP A 5 7.65 7.34 18.38
C ASP A 5 7.51 8.86 18.23
N ALA A 6 6.48 9.42 18.86
CA ALA A 6 6.15 10.84 18.81
C ALA A 6 7.37 11.73 19.18
N ALA A 7 8.29 11.22 20.00
CA ALA A 7 9.52 11.91 20.39
C ALA A 7 10.47 12.22 19.22
N LYS A 8 10.41 11.45 18.12
CA LYS A 8 11.24 11.69 16.91
C LYS A 8 10.62 12.72 15.95
N ILE A 9 9.29 12.88 16.00
CA ILE A 9 8.53 13.78 15.11
C ILE A 9 8.47 15.20 15.67
N THR A 10 8.39 15.37 16.99
CA THR A 10 8.30 16.69 17.66
C THR A 10 9.40 17.70 17.27
N PRO A 11 10.69 17.35 17.16
CA PRO A 11 11.72 18.34 16.78
C PRO A 11 11.67 18.73 15.30
N ILE A 12 11.11 17.86 14.43
CA ILE A 12 10.86 18.18 13.02
C ILE A 12 9.70 19.17 12.93
N VAL A 13 8.62 18.91 13.68
CA VAL A 13 7.47 19.81 13.82
C VAL A 13 7.88 21.17 14.37
N GLN A 14 8.77 21.23 15.37
CA GLN A 14 9.27 22.50 15.92
C GLN A 14 10.18 23.27 14.96
N LYS A 15 11.00 22.59 14.15
CA LYS A 15 11.82 23.25 13.11
C LYS A 15 10.96 23.81 11.98
N VAL A 16 9.92 23.10 11.57
CA VAL A 16 8.91 23.59 10.61
C VAL A 16 8.16 24.79 11.20
N GLN A 17 7.77 24.75 12.47
CA GLN A 17 7.13 25.87 13.18
C GLN A 17 8.04 27.10 13.37
N ALA A 18 9.34 26.90 13.53
CA ALA A 18 10.30 28.00 13.66
C ALA A 18 10.58 28.67 12.31
N HIS A 19 10.66 27.90 11.23
CA HIS A 19 10.93 28.41 9.89
C HIS A 19 9.69 29.09 9.25
N TRP A 20 8.49 28.74 9.71
CA TRP A 20 7.20 29.37 9.38
C TRP A 20 7.13 30.87 9.73
N LYS A 21 7.74 31.31 10.84
CA LYS A 21 7.68 32.71 11.31
C LYS A 21 8.32 33.74 10.34
N SER A 22 8.92 33.29 9.23
CA SER A 22 9.71 34.12 8.30
C SER A 22 9.21 34.15 6.84
N CYS A 23 7.99 33.68 6.54
CA CYS A 23 7.39 33.82 5.20
C CYS A 23 6.65 35.18 5.05
N PRO A 24 6.92 36.06 4.04
CA PRO A 24 6.18 37.31 3.85
C PRO A 24 5.16 37.23 2.69
N ALA A 25 3.97 37.85 2.67
CA ALA A 25 3.05 38.37 3.68
C ALA A 25 1.57 38.45 3.17
N ASP A 26 1.27 38.03 1.93
CA ASP A 26 -0.01 38.32 1.26
C ASP A 26 -0.65 37.03 0.68
N GLY A 27 -1.24 36.25 1.59
CA GLY A 27 -2.55 35.64 1.34
C GLY A 27 -2.64 34.28 0.65
N ILE A 28 -1.55 33.66 0.19
CA ILE A 28 -1.58 32.23 -0.17
C ILE A 28 -0.36 31.54 0.41
N ASP A 29 -0.64 30.74 1.43
CA ASP A 29 0.28 29.93 2.19
C ASP A 29 0.65 28.67 1.41
N TRP A 30 1.84 28.65 0.84
CA TRP A 30 2.30 27.57 -0.03
C TRP A 30 2.38 26.20 0.66
N LEU A 31 2.43 26.16 2.00
CA LEU A 31 2.43 24.93 2.78
C LEU A 31 1.01 24.45 3.10
N GLU A 32 0.07 25.36 3.38
CA GLU A 32 -1.36 25.05 3.54
C GLU A 32 -1.97 24.55 2.23
N LEU A 33 -1.50 25.11 1.10
CA LEU A 33 -1.84 24.66 -0.25
C LEU A 33 -1.18 23.31 -0.57
N LEU A 34 0.08 23.09 -0.14
CA LEU A 34 0.76 21.79 -0.29
C LEU A 34 0.03 20.70 0.49
N GLU A 35 -0.34 20.96 1.75
CA GLU A 35 -1.05 20.03 2.64
C GLU A 35 -2.47 19.75 2.13
N THR A 36 -3.20 20.79 1.70
CA THR A 36 -4.53 20.63 1.08
C THR A 36 -4.45 19.87 -0.25
N VAL A 37 -3.44 20.12 -1.09
CA VAL A 37 -3.29 19.37 -2.35
C VAL A 37 -2.83 17.93 -2.08
N LEU A 38 -1.88 17.72 -1.16
CA LEU A 38 -1.35 16.40 -0.78
C LEU A 38 -2.40 15.48 -0.17
N VAL A 39 -3.27 16.00 0.71
CA VAL A 39 -4.28 15.22 1.42
C VAL A 39 -5.58 15.10 0.62
N TYR A 40 -6.00 16.15 -0.08
CA TYR A 40 -7.36 16.23 -0.64
C TYR A 40 -7.45 15.99 -2.15
N LYS A 41 -6.39 16.28 -2.91
CA LYS A 41 -6.45 16.25 -4.38
C LYS A 41 -5.53 15.22 -5.02
N LEU A 42 -4.31 15.00 -4.52
CA LEU A 42 -3.38 14.01 -5.07
C LEU A 42 -3.93 12.59 -5.27
N PRO A 43 -4.84 12.04 -4.43
CA PRO A 43 -5.42 10.72 -4.68
C PRO A 43 -6.24 10.63 -5.97
N THR A 44 -6.73 11.77 -6.47
CA THR A 44 -7.61 11.87 -7.65
C THR A 44 -6.90 12.36 -8.91
N PHE A 45 -5.66 12.84 -8.79
CA PHE A 45 -4.87 13.29 -9.94
C PHE A 45 -3.91 12.19 -10.39
N THR A 46 -3.79 12.06 -11.69
CA THR A 46 -2.78 11.20 -12.30
C THR A 46 -1.39 11.79 -12.05
N ARG A 47 -0.36 10.92 -12.11
CA ARG A 47 1.05 11.31 -12.00
C ARG A 47 1.41 12.49 -12.91
N GLU A 48 0.90 12.47 -14.14
CA GLU A 48 1.18 13.48 -15.16
C GLU A 48 0.63 14.86 -14.78
N GLU A 49 -0.57 14.88 -14.20
CA GLU A 49 -1.20 16.11 -13.71
C GLU A 49 -0.45 16.69 -12.50
N ILE A 50 0.06 15.82 -11.62
CA ILE A 50 0.87 16.19 -10.47
C ILE A 50 2.20 16.81 -10.94
N GLN A 51 2.89 16.16 -11.89
CA GLN A 51 4.14 16.69 -12.44
C GLN A 51 3.95 18.07 -13.07
N LYS A 52 2.86 18.25 -13.81
CA LYS A 52 2.51 19.53 -14.45
C LYS A 52 2.13 20.63 -13.45
N MET A 53 1.42 20.29 -12.38
CA MET A 53 1.03 21.26 -11.33
C MET A 53 2.22 21.80 -10.54
N PHE A 54 3.22 20.96 -10.26
CA PHE A 54 4.38 21.34 -9.45
C PHE A 54 5.61 21.75 -10.27
N GLY A 55 5.50 21.84 -11.60
CA GLY A 55 6.62 22.17 -12.47
C GLY A 55 7.75 21.14 -12.42
N LEU A 56 7.46 19.91 -12.01
CA LEU A 56 8.40 18.80 -11.81
C LEU A 56 8.68 18.03 -13.12
N ASN A 57 8.66 18.73 -14.25
CA ASN A 57 8.77 18.11 -15.58
C ASN A 57 10.11 17.35 -15.77
N ASP A 58 11.14 17.72 -15.00
CA ASP A 58 12.47 17.11 -15.03
C ASP A 58 12.79 16.24 -13.81
N VAL A 59 11.84 16.06 -12.87
CA VAL A 59 12.04 15.24 -11.67
C VAL A 59 11.37 13.88 -11.86
N ASP A 60 12.19 12.83 -11.91
CA ASP A 60 11.69 11.47 -11.89
C ASP A 60 11.21 11.11 -10.48
N LEU A 61 9.90 11.16 -10.27
CA LEU A 61 9.28 10.77 -9.00
C LEU A 61 9.62 9.32 -8.61
N LYS A 62 9.99 8.45 -9.56
CA LYS A 62 10.36 7.05 -9.30
C LYS A 62 11.70 6.89 -8.59
N THR A 63 12.58 7.88 -8.67
CA THR A 63 13.85 7.87 -7.93
C THR A 63 13.69 8.30 -6.48
N THR A 64 12.52 8.83 -6.11
CA THR A 64 12.26 9.22 -4.72
C THR A 64 12.13 7.99 -3.84
N ARG A 65 12.71 8.05 -2.62
CA ARG A 65 12.62 6.95 -1.65
C ARG A 65 11.17 6.63 -1.29
N PHE A 66 10.36 7.67 -1.11
CA PHE A 66 8.92 7.54 -0.86
C PHE A 66 8.22 6.72 -1.94
N TYR A 67 8.49 6.99 -3.22
CA TYR A 67 7.88 6.23 -4.31
C TYR A 67 8.31 4.76 -4.30
N GLN A 68 9.58 4.48 -4.06
CA GLN A 68 10.10 3.11 -4.02
C GLN A 68 9.49 2.31 -2.86
N ASP A 69 9.35 2.93 -1.70
CA ASP A 69 8.77 2.29 -0.52
C ASP A 69 7.26 2.00 -0.75
N VAL A 70 6.48 2.99 -1.19
CA VAL A 70 5.03 2.83 -1.46
C VAL A 70 4.77 1.85 -2.61
N PHE A 71 5.54 1.93 -3.70
CA PHE A 71 5.41 1.00 -4.81
C PHE A 71 5.81 -0.42 -4.39
N GLY A 72 6.83 -0.57 -3.56
CA GLY A 72 7.25 -1.84 -3.00
C GLY A 72 6.16 -2.49 -2.14
N GLU A 73 5.54 -1.71 -1.25
CA GLU A 73 4.41 -2.15 -0.42
C GLU A 73 3.24 -2.61 -1.30
N GLY A 74 2.80 -1.78 -2.25
CA GLY A 74 1.71 -2.13 -3.16
C GLY A 74 2.00 -3.33 -4.06
N TRP A 75 3.27 -3.54 -4.44
CA TRP A 75 3.67 -4.72 -5.21
C TRP A 75 3.58 -6.00 -4.39
N VAL A 76 3.97 -5.95 -3.11
CA VAL A 76 3.82 -7.09 -2.19
C VAL A 76 2.34 -7.38 -1.93
N GLU A 77 1.53 -6.36 -1.66
CA GLU A 77 0.08 -6.50 -1.42
C GLU A 77 -0.62 -7.12 -2.64
N GLY A 78 -0.37 -6.58 -3.85
CA GLY A 78 -0.95 -7.10 -5.08
C GLY A 78 -0.51 -8.53 -5.41
N ARG A 79 0.71 -8.93 -5.03
CA ARG A 79 1.15 -10.32 -5.18
C ARG A 79 0.38 -11.26 -4.25
N VAL A 80 0.22 -10.91 -2.97
CA VAL A 80 -0.50 -11.71 -1.98
C VAL A 80 -1.99 -11.81 -2.35
N GLU A 81 -2.61 -10.71 -2.74
CA GLU A 81 -4.01 -10.72 -3.23
C GLU A 81 -4.16 -11.62 -4.47
N GLY A 82 -3.23 -11.53 -5.42
CA GLY A 82 -3.23 -12.38 -6.61
C GLY A 82 -3.10 -13.88 -6.28
N GLU A 83 -2.20 -14.24 -5.36
CA GLU A 83 -2.03 -15.61 -4.86
C GLU A 83 -3.31 -16.12 -4.19
N ALA A 84 -3.96 -15.30 -3.35
CA ALA A 84 -5.19 -15.66 -2.66
C ALA A 84 -6.36 -15.90 -3.63
N VAL A 85 -6.54 -15.00 -4.60
CA VAL A 85 -7.57 -15.12 -5.64
C VAL A 85 -7.34 -16.38 -6.49
N MET A 86 -6.10 -16.65 -6.87
CA MET A 86 -5.75 -17.84 -7.63
C MET A 86 -6.05 -19.12 -6.84
N LEU A 87 -5.64 -19.17 -5.57
CA LEU A 87 -5.86 -20.32 -4.71
C LEU A 87 -7.35 -20.59 -4.48
N LEU A 88 -8.15 -19.54 -4.22
CA LEU A 88 -9.60 -19.64 -4.10
C LEU A 88 -10.24 -20.27 -5.33
N ARG A 89 -9.84 -19.83 -6.54
CA ARG A 89 -10.36 -20.38 -7.80
C ARG A 89 -9.98 -21.84 -8.01
N LEU A 90 -8.76 -22.23 -7.66
CA LEU A 90 -8.30 -23.62 -7.78
C LEU A 90 -9.07 -24.52 -6.81
N LEU A 91 -9.21 -24.10 -5.56
CA LEU A 91 -9.90 -24.83 -4.52
C LEU A 91 -11.39 -24.97 -4.80
N ASP A 92 -12.04 -23.87 -5.20
CA ASP A 92 -13.44 -23.90 -5.60
C ASP A 92 -13.62 -24.88 -6.76
N ARG A 93 -12.76 -24.80 -7.79
CA ARG A 93 -12.80 -25.70 -8.94
C ARG A 93 -12.61 -27.19 -8.59
N LYS A 94 -11.75 -27.52 -7.63
CA LYS A 94 -11.39 -28.91 -7.28
C LYS A 94 -12.32 -29.54 -6.25
N PHE A 95 -12.76 -28.78 -5.24
CA PHE A 95 -13.41 -29.31 -4.04
C PHE A 95 -14.86 -28.85 -3.83
N HIS A 96 -15.47 -28.14 -4.79
CA HIS A 96 -16.83 -27.59 -4.75
C HIS A 96 -17.80 -28.25 -3.72
N PRO A 97 -18.51 -27.46 -2.88
CA PRO A 97 -18.42 -26.02 -2.65
C PRO A 97 -17.42 -25.65 -1.55
N LEU A 98 -16.69 -24.55 -1.74
CA LEU A 98 -15.72 -24.09 -0.75
C LEU A 98 -16.40 -23.51 0.50
N PRO A 99 -16.11 -24.02 1.72
CA PRO A 99 -16.70 -23.50 2.94
C PRO A 99 -16.16 -22.10 3.26
N GLU A 100 -16.98 -21.28 3.92
CA GLU A 100 -16.59 -19.91 4.29
C GLU A 100 -15.37 -19.86 5.22
N SER A 101 -15.20 -20.91 6.05
CA SER A 101 -14.01 -21.08 6.89
C SER A 101 -12.71 -21.18 6.08
N ALA A 102 -12.74 -21.82 4.90
CA ALA A 102 -11.58 -21.90 4.02
C ALA A 102 -11.26 -20.52 3.40
N ARG A 103 -12.28 -19.74 3.03
CA ARG A 103 -12.09 -18.38 2.50
C ARG A 103 -11.46 -17.45 3.52
N GLN A 104 -11.95 -17.49 4.77
CA GLN A 104 -11.37 -16.73 5.88
C GLN A 104 -9.92 -17.14 6.16
N ARG A 105 -9.63 -18.45 6.09
CA ARG A 105 -8.27 -18.96 6.29
C ARG A 105 -7.30 -18.47 5.22
N ILE A 106 -7.73 -18.38 3.96
CA ILE A 106 -6.93 -17.83 2.85
C ILE A 106 -6.72 -16.32 3.02
N ALA A 107 -7.74 -15.57 3.40
CA ALA A 107 -7.65 -14.12 3.57
C ALA A 107 -6.63 -13.67 4.64
N ALA A 108 -6.37 -14.52 5.64
CA ALA A 108 -5.42 -14.25 6.71
C ALA A 108 -4.06 -14.97 6.54
N ALA A 109 -3.85 -15.68 5.43
CA ALA A 109 -2.68 -16.54 5.27
C ALA A 109 -1.50 -15.82 4.61
N GLU A 110 -0.33 -15.99 5.22
CA GLU A 110 0.96 -15.60 4.62
C GLU A 110 1.58 -16.73 3.78
N THR A 111 1.02 -17.95 3.83
CA THR A 111 1.58 -19.18 3.23
C THR A 111 0.77 -19.68 2.03
N LEU A 112 0.26 -18.76 1.19
CA LEU A 112 -0.65 -19.09 0.08
C LEU A 112 -0.02 -19.98 -1.00
N LEU A 113 1.24 -19.73 -1.35
CA LEU A 113 2.00 -20.51 -2.33
C LEU A 113 2.11 -22.00 -1.94
N VAL A 114 2.37 -22.29 -0.67
CA VAL A 114 2.49 -23.68 -0.18
C VAL A 114 1.17 -24.44 -0.37
N TRP A 115 0.05 -23.78 -0.10
CA TRP A 115 -1.27 -24.36 -0.34
C TRP A 115 -1.56 -24.48 -1.84
N GLY A 116 -1.13 -23.52 -2.66
CA GLY A 116 -1.24 -23.59 -4.12
C GLY A 116 -0.56 -24.82 -4.71
N GLU A 117 0.64 -25.15 -4.26
CA GLU A 117 1.35 -26.37 -4.68
C GLU A 117 0.60 -27.63 -4.22
N ARG A 118 0.20 -27.68 -2.94
CA ARG A 118 -0.53 -28.84 -2.38
C ARG A 118 -1.87 -29.07 -3.06
N VAL A 119 -2.57 -28.02 -3.49
CA VAL A 119 -3.86 -28.14 -4.18
C VAL A 119 -3.75 -28.99 -5.44
N LEU A 120 -2.59 -29.05 -6.09
CA LEU A 120 -2.41 -29.85 -7.30
C LEU A 120 -2.56 -31.35 -6.99
N ASP A 121 -1.96 -31.81 -5.89
CA ASP A 121 -1.90 -33.23 -5.53
C ASP A 121 -2.94 -33.66 -4.50
N ALA A 122 -3.42 -32.75 -3.65
CA ALA A 122 -4.32 -33.05 -2.55
C ALA A 122 -5.68 -33.62 -3.00
N SER A 123 -6.19 -34.61 -2.29
CA SER A 123 -7.52 -35.21 -2.53
C SER A 123 -8.62 -34.61 -1.66
N SER A 124 -8.26 -33.77 -0.68
CA SER A 124 -9.18 -33.10 0.24
C SER A 124 -8.67 -31.71 0.66
N LEU A 125 -9.55 -30.91 1.27
CA LEU A 125 -9.17 -29.61 1.86
C LEU A 125 -8.19 -29.78 3.02
N ASP A 126 -8.32 -30.83 3.83
CA ASP A 126 -7.45 -31.07 4.99
C ASP A 126 -6.00 -31.31 4.55
N GLU A 127 -5.80 -32.09 3.48
CA GLU A 127 -4.49 -32.33 2.88
C GLU A 127 -3.84 -31.03 2.37
N VAL A 128 -4.64 -30.09 1.82
CA VAL A 128 -4.14 -28.76 1.41
C VAL A 128 -3.62 -28.00 2.62
N TRP A 129 -4.36 -28.02 3.72
CA TRP A 129 -3.97 -27.37 4.98
C TRP A 129 -2.78 -28.06 5.66
N GLY A 130 -2.46 -29.30 5.28
CA GLY A 130 -1.38 -30.10 5.85
C GLY A 130 -1.81 -30.87 7.10
N HIS A 131 -3.09 -31.25 7.16
CA HIS A 131 -3.69 -32.07 8.19
C HIS A 131 -4.08 -33.44 7.62
#